data_AF-A0A7X1YA62-F1
#
_entry.id   AF-A0A7X1YA62-F1
#
_cell.length_a   1.000
_cell.length_b   1.000
_cell.length_c   1.000
_cell.angle_alpha   90.00
_cell.angle_beta   90.00
_cell.angle_gamma   90.00
#
_symmetry.space_group_name_H-M   'P 1'
#
loop_
_entity.id
_entity.type
_entity.pdbx_description
1 polymer ?
#
loop_
_entity_poly.entity_id
_entity_poly.type
_entity_poly.pdbx_seq_one_letter_code
_entity_poly.pdbx_strand_id
1 'polypeptide(L)'
;MTEKYYAVVLGRVFQIQLLERRWRIYIGADQDGPALRRDSASGRWEIDVWEPLAGGGPILSRHAPARGGYGFIKEAVGMAQIRALYPDKATALLEAHQRAIAYLNEGRDVLRHIFENDVTSLAHAAWLRDFLGVSRLSLVQTRKIDSVIGLIFNRLIKPSMSPISSKRYVVGRGHIYGAERIAFVNMLDKRKYIYLSDVFFNTPLDTRLAGTMDELKTTVPPFDFNGHFRAVTMIHELSHQVAGSEDIAYMNSALPFVELLKDVVPVTFCSASRNRIMQAQALSALTPRHELFKIQGSQLMPRQDVGLRVSEHIMKLTGALTLDNARDIFINDELMRAEVILSNADSLALIISRLGGGRENYSVIRPGP
;
A
#
# COMPACT_ATOMS: atom_id res chain seq x y z
N MET A 1 20.39 40.17 -28.04
CA MET A 1 20.14 38.79 -28.52
C MET A 1 20.63 37.86 -27.43
N THR A 2 19.77 37.06 -26.81
CA THR A 2 20.16 36.09 -25.78
C THR A 2 20.70 34.82 -26.44
N GLU A 3 21.94 34.44 -26.12
CA GLU A 3 22.53 33.18 -26.58
C GLU A 3 21.73 31.98 -26.06
N LYS A 4 21.47 31.01 -26.94
CA LYS A 4 20.79 29.76 -26.60
C LYS A 4 21.80 28.62 -26.63
N TYR A 5 21.86 27.85 -25.57
CA TYR A 5 22.75 26.69 -25.44
C TYR A 5 21.97 25.41 -25.74
N TYR A 6 22.64 24.41 -26.32
CA TYR A 6 22.05 23.12 -26.68
C TYR A 6 22.95 21.97 -26.25
N ALA A 7 22.36 20.84 -25.83
CA ALA A 7 23.08 19.62 -25.49
C ALA A 7 22.40 18.39 -26.09
N VAL A 8 23.21 17.38 -26.44
CA VAL A 8 22.72 16.05 -26.84
C VAL A 8 22.57 15.21 -25.58
N VAL A 9 21.35 14.76 -25.30
CA VAL A 9 20.98 13.90 -24.17
C VAL A 9 20.21 12.71 -24.73
N LEU A 10 20.67 11.49 -24.43
CA LEU A 10 20.06 10.24 -24.95
C LEU A 10 19.88 10.24 -26.49
N GLY A 11 20.84 10.82 -27.22
CA GLY A 11 20.82 10.88 -28.68
C GLY A 11 19.84 11.90 -29.28
N ARG A 12 19.25 12.79 -28.46
CA ARG A 12 18.38 13.88 -28.93
C ARG A 12 18.93 15.23 -28.49
N VAL A 13 18.78 16.24 -29.33
CA VAL A 13 19.24 17.61 -29.05
C VAL A 13 18.16 18.37 -28.28
N PHE A 14 18.52 18.93 -27.14
CA PHE A 14 17.65 19.76 -26.31
C PHE A 14 18.26 21.15 -26.13
N GLN A 15 17.43 22.19 -26.10
CA GLN A 15 17.87 23.49 -25.58
C GLN A 15 18.10 23.35 -24.08
N ILE A 16 19.16 23.97 -23.56
CA ILE A 16 19.52 23.93 -22.15
C ILE A 16 19.71 25.35 -21.61
N GLN A 17 19.51 25.51 -20.31
CA GLN A 17 19.74 26.76 -19.58
C GLN A 17 20.54 26.48 -18.31
N LEU A 18 21.35 27.45 -17.89
CA LEU A 18 22.06 27.39 -16.62
C LEU A 18 21.19 28.06 -15.54
N LEU A 19 20.64 27.26 -14.62
CA LEU A 19 19.81 27.73 -13.52
C LEU A 19 20.44 27.25 -12.20
N GLU A 20 20.57 28.14 -11.22
CA GLU A 20 21.15 27.82 -9.90
C GLU A 20 22.50 27.06 -9.98
N ARG A 21 23.36 27.48 -10.92
CA ARG A 21 24.69 26.89 -11.20
C ARG A 21 24.68 25.45 -11.75
N ARG A 22 23.54 24.97 -12.27
CA ARG A 22 23.45 23.67 -12.96
C ARG A 22 22.79 23.79 -14.32
N TRP A 23 23.28 23.01 -15.28
CA TRP A 23 22.67 22.95 -16.62
C TRP A 23 21.40 22.13 -16.56
N ARG A 24 20.31 22.65 -17.11
CA ARG A 24 18.97 22.03 -17.13
C ARG A 24 18.40 22.06 -18.55
N ILE A 25 17.56 21.10 -18.91
CA ILE A 25 16.81 21.16 -20.17
C ILE A 25 15.80 22.32 -20.10
N TYR A 26 15.82 23.21 -21.08
CA TYR A 26 14.86 24.30 -21.18
C TYR A 26 13.52 23.78 -21.69
N ILE A 27 12.48 23.87 -20.86
CA ILE A 27 11.10 23.46 -21.19
C ILE A 27 10.10 24.63 -21.19
N GLY A 28 10.57 25.85 -20.97
CA GLY A 28 9.75 27.07 -20.89
C GLY A 28 10.35 28.06 -19.90
N ALA A 29 9.93 29.32 -19.96
CA ALA A 29 10.47 30.39 -19.09
C ALA A 29 10.06 30.23 -17.61
N ASP A 30 8.93 29.57 -17.35
CA ASP A 30 8.32 29.46 -16.02
C ASP A 30 8.41 28.02 -15.43
N GLN A 31 9.27 27.16 -16.00
CA GLN A 31 9.38 25.76 -15.60
C GLN A 31 10.82 25.28 -15.56
N ASP A 32 11.15 24.53 -14.52
CA ASP A 32 12.46 23.93 -14.34
C ASP A 32 12.49 22.54 -14.95
N GLY A 33 13.20 22.41 -16.08
CA GLY A 33 13.42 21.11 -16.67
C GLY A 33 14.45 20.26 -15.93
N PRO A 34 14.56 18.97 -16.28
CA PRO A 34 15.47 18.04 -15.62
C PRO A 34 16.91 18.57 -15.58
N ALA A 35 17.56 18.41 -14.43
CA ALA A 35 18.98 18.71 -14.29
C ALA A 35 19.83 17.77 -15.15
N LEU A 36 20.89 18.33 -15.71
CA LEU A 36 21.88 17.61 -16.48
C LEU A 36 23.18 17.54 -15.68
N ARG A 37 23.76 16.35 -15.67
CA ARG A 37 25.11 16.09 -15.20
C ARG A 37 25.96 15.70 -16.40
N ARG A 38 27.21 16.12 -16.38
CA ARG A 38 28.19 15.64 -17.34
C ARG A 38 28.83 14.38 -16.77
N ASP A 39 28.71 13.28 -17.50
CA ASP A 39 29.35 12.03 -17.10
C ASP A 39 30.87 12.21 -17.11
N SER A 40 31.53 11.88 -16.00
CA SER A 40 32.96 12.15 -15.81
C SER A 40 33.85 11.24 -16.66
N ALA A 41 33.34 10.08 -17.10
CA ALA A 41 34.11 9.11 -17.89
C ALA A 41 33.96 9.32 -19.41
N SER A 42 32.75 9.61 -19.88
CA SER A 42 32.44 9.78 -21.31
C SER A 42 32.31 11.25 -21.75
N GLY A 43 32.26 12.19 -20.80
CA GLY A 43 32.11 13.62 -21.07
C GLY A 43 30.75 14.02 -21.64
N ARG A 44 29.80 13.08 -21.74
CA ARG A 44 28.46 13.27 -22.31
C ARG A 44 27.51 13.89 -21.29
N TRP A 45 26.52 14.61 -21.80
CA TRP A 45 25.44 15.16 -20.99
C TRP A 45 24.38 14.08 -20.76
N GLU A 46 24.09 13.83 -19.49
CA GLU A 46 23.11 12.86 -19.03
C GLU A 46 22.16 13.54 -18.05
N ILE A 47 20.95 12.99 -17.91
CA ILE A 47 20.00 13.47 -16.89
C ILE A 47 20.55 13.07 -15.52
N ASP A 48 20.56 14.01 -14.58
CA ASP A 48 20.97 13.77 -13.20
C ASP A 48 19.86 13.01 -12.46
N VAL A 49 19.93 11.68 -12.49
CA VAL A 49 18.93 10.75 -11.94
C VAL A 49 18.88 10.70 -10.41
N TRP A 50 19.75 11.43 -9.71
CA TRP A 50 19.83 11.47 -8.26
C TRP A 50 19.10 12.67 -7.63
N GLU A 51 18.49 13.53 -8.45
CA GLU A 51 17.60 14.59 -7.98
C GLU A 51 16.17 14.04 -7.76
N PRO A 52 15.57 14.22 -6.56
CA PRO A 52 14.15 13.98 -6.37
C PRO A 52 13.38 15.07 -7.13
N LEU A 53 12.87 14.74 -8.32
CA LEU A 53 12.13 15.72 -9.13
C LEU A 53 10.77 16.04 -8.48
N ALA A 54 10.66 17.25 -7.94
CA ALA A 54 9.41 17.84 -7.47
C ALA A 54 8.55 18.33 -8.66
N GLY A 55 7.41 17.67 -8.88
CA GLY A 55 6.17 18.21 -9.49
C GLY A 55 6.17 18.93 -10.87
N GLY A 56 5.44 18.36 -11.84
CA GLY A 56 4.37 19.10 -12.55
C GLY A 56 4.50 19.56 -14.03
N GLY A 57 4.06 18.72 -14.99
CA GLY A 57 3.30 19.05 -16.25
C GLY A 57 3.95 19.90 -17.39
N PRO A 58 3.22 20.19 -18.50
CA PRO A 58 2.94 19.34 -19.68
C PRO A 58 3.38 19.95 -21.06
N ILE A 59 3.01 19.29 -22.21
CA ILE A 59 2.91 19.74 -23.66
C ILE A 59 3.90 18.99 -24.61
N LEU A 60 3.60 18.36 -25.77
CA LEU A 60 2.45 18.15 -26.68
C LEU A 60 2.70 16.89 -27.57
N SER A 61 1.68 16.06 -27.85
CA SER A 61 1.38 15.51 -29.19
C SER A 61 0.03 14.78 -29.22
N ARG A 62 -0.64 14.86 -30.38
CA ARG A 62 -2.03 14.47 -30.73
C ARG A 62 -2.38 13.01 -30.34
N HIS A 63 -3.62 12.83 -29.87
CA HIS A 63 -4.29 11.58 -29.44
C HIS A 63 -3.84 10.98 -28.10
N ALA A 64 -3.67 11.81 -27.06
CA ALA A 64 -3.21 11.35 -25.76
C ALA A 64 -4.36 10.88 -24.83
N PRO A 65 -4.28 9.69 -24.20
CA PRO A 65 -5.20 9.27 -23.15
C PRO A 65 -5.16 10.26 -21.97
N ALA A 66 -6.29 10.48 -21.32
CA ALA A 66 -6.44 11.44 -20.23
C ALA A 66 -5.47 11.13 -19.07
N ARG A 67 -4.32 11.82 -19.05
CA ARG A 67 -3.25 11.66 -18.05
C ARG A 67 -3.81 11.93 -16.65
N GLY A 68 -3.78 10.92 -15.78
CA GLY A 68 -4.02 11.10 -14.35
C GLY A 68 -2.82 11.79 -13.71
N GLY A 69 -3.04 12.75 -12.81
CA GLY A 69 -2.01 13.65 -12.26
C GLY A 69 -0.90 13.05 -11.38
N TYR A 70 -0.50 11.79 -11.58
CA TYR A 70 0.51 11.10 -10.76
C TYR A 70 1.39 10.12 -11.57
N GLY A 71 1.65 10.41 -12.85
CA GLY A 71 2.40 9.47 -13.71
C GLY A 71 1.66 8.15 -13.97
N PHE A 72 0.39 8.06 -13.61
CA PHE A 72 -0.45 6.90 -13.86
C PHE A 72 -1.18 7.05 -15.20
N ILE A 73 -0.94 6.12 -16.11
CA ILE A 73 -1.58 6.08 -17.42
C ILE A 73 -2.90 5.33 -17.28
N LYS A 74 -4.02 6.04 -17.47
CA LYS A 74 -5.36 5.45 -17.42
C LYS A 74 -5.63 4.68 -18.71
N GLU A 75 -6.05 3.44 -18.58
CA GLU A 75 -6.37 2.56 -19.71
C GLU A 75 -7.87 2.30 -19.81
N ALA A 76 -8.56 2.11 -18.67
CA ALA A 76 -10.01 2.00 -18.61
C ALA A 76 -10.57 2.70 -17.37
N VAL A 77 -11.69 3.42 -17.53
CA VAL A 77 -12.36 4.13 -16.44
C VAL A 77 -13.81 3.66 -16.32
N GLY A 78 -14.13 3.14 -15.14
CA GLY A 78 -15.43 2.60 -14.79
C GLY A 78 -15.65 1.18 -15.31
N MET A 79 -16.55 0.46 -14.63
CA MET A 79 -16.80 -0.97 -14.90
C MET A 79 -17.30 -1.25 -16.31
N ALA A 80 -17.97 -0.31 -16.96
CA ALA A 80 -18.40 -0.47 -18.35
C ALA A 80 -17.20 -0.60 -19.31
N GLN A 81 -16.21 0.30 -19.20
CA GLN A 81 -15.00 0.23 -20.02
C GLN A 81 -14.11 -0.94 -19.62
N ILE A 82 -13.95 -1.16 -18.30
CA ILE A 82 -13.12 -2.27 -17.79
C ILE A 82 -13.66 -3.60 -18.30
N ARG A 83 -14.98 -3.83 -18.26
CA ARG A 83 -15.57 -5.08 -18.76
C ARG A 83 -15.44 -5.26 -20.27
N ALA A 84 -15.53 -4.17 -21.04
CA ALA A 84 -15.41 -4.21 -22.49
C ALA A 84 -13.96 -4.48 -22.96
N LEU A 85 -12.97 -3.90 -22.27
CA LEU A 85 -11.56 -3.98 -22.66
C LEU A 85 -10.79 -5.08 -21.93
N TYR A 86 -11.17 -5.40 -20.69
CA TYR A 86 -10.47 -6.29 -19.78
C TYR A 86 -11.47 -7.14 -18.97
N PRO A 87 -12.21 -8.08 -19.60
CA PRO A 87 -13.24 -8.87 -18.93
C PRO A 87 -12.71 -9.64 -17.70
N ASP A 88 -11.50 -10.21 -17.77
CA ASP A 88 -10.89 -10.94 -16.64
C ASP A 88 -10.60 -10.01 -15.46
N LYS A 89 -10.12 -8.78 -15.72
CA LYS A 89 -9.93 -7.75 -14.69
C LYS A 89 -11.26 -7.34 -14.05
N ALA A 90 -12.35 -7.30 -14.83
CA ALA A 90 -13.68 -7.02 -14.30
C ALA A 90 -14.18 -8.13 -13.36
N THR A 91 -13.95 -9.39 -13.71
CA THR A 91 -14.27 -10.56 -12.86
C THR A 91 -13.44 -10.55 -11.58
N ALA A 92 -12.11 -10.37 -11.69
CA ALA A 92 -11.21 -10.29 -10.54
C ALA A 92 -11.61 -9.17 -9.56
N LEU A 93 -12.09 -8.02 -10.07
CA LEU A 93 -12.57 -6.91 -9.25
C LEU A 93 -13.89 -7.25 -8.54
N LEU A 94 -14.81 -7.94 -9.22
CA LEU A 94 -16.04 -8.44 -8.62
C LEU A 94 -15.75 -9.40 -7.45
N GLU A 95 -14.87 -10.38 -7.67
CA GLU A 95 -14.46 -11.36 -6.66
C GLU A 95 -13.75 -10.68 -5.47
N ALA A 96 -12.84 -9.74 -5.75
CA ALA A 96 -12.15 -8.96 -4.71
C ALA A 96 -13.15 -8.15 -3.87
N HIS A 97 -14.14 -7.53 -4.51
CA HIS A 97 -15.18 -6.77 -3.82
C HIS A 97 -16.05 -7.68 -2.93
N GLN A 98 -16.48 -8.83 -3.44
CA GLN A 98 -17.28 -9.80 -2.68
C GLN A 98 -16.50 -10.34 -1.49
N ARG A 99 -15.24 -10.71 -1.68
CA ARG A 99 -14.37 -11.20 -0.61
C ARG A 99 -14.04 -10.14 0.43
N ALA A 100 -13.83 -8.89 0.02
CA ALA A 100 -13.65 -7.79 0.96
C ALA A 100 -14.90 -7.61 1.85
N ILE A 101 -16.11 -7.67 1.26
CA ILE A 101 -17.36 -7.66 2.02
C ILE A 101 -17.43 -8.83 3.01
N ALA A 102 -17.07 -10.04 2.59
CA ALA A 102 -17.04 -11.21 3.46
C ALA A 102 -16.09 -10.98 4.65
N TYR A 103 -14.83 -10.59 4.42
CA TYR A 103 -13.87 -10.33 5.49
C TYR A 103 -14.34 -9.24 6.46
N LEU A 104 -15.00 -8.19 5.95
CA LEU A 104 -15.57 -7.16 6.81
C LEU A 104 -16.68 -7.74 7.70
N ASN A 105 -17.62 -8.50 7.14
CA ASN A 105 -18.71 -9.11 7.91
C ASN A 105 -18.20 -10.09 8.97
N GLU A 106 -17.37 -11.06 8.56
CA GLU A 106 -16.79 -12.05 9.46
C GLU A 106 -15.93 -11.37 10.55
N GLY A 107 -15.16 -10.35 10.18
CA GLY A 107 -14.37 -9.58 11.13
C GLY A 107 -15.23 -8.88 12.19
N ARG A 108 -16.41 -8.34 11.83
CA ARG A 108 -17.35 -7.79 12.83
C ARG A 108 -17.94 -8.86 13.72
N ASP A 109 -18.20 -10.04 13.18
CA ASP A 109 -18.76 -11.15 13.95
C ASP A 109 -17.74 -11.63 15.00
N VAL A 110 -16.48 -11.82 14.60
CA VAL A 110 -15.39 -12.11 15.52
C VAL A 110 -15.26 -11.03 16.60
N LEU A 111 -15.30 -9.74 16.23
CA LEU A 111 -15.24 -8.65 17.21
C LEU A 111 -16.41 -8.62 18.20
N ARG A 112 -17.60 -9.10 17.80
CA ARG A 112 -18.77 -9.17 18.69
C ARG A 112 -18.56 -10.20 19.81
N HIS A 113 -17.91 -11.32 19.47
CA HIS A 113 -17.69 -12.44 20.39
C HIS A 113 -16.28 -12.44 21.01
N ILE A 114 -15.40 -11.49 20.65
CA ILE A 114 -13.96 -11.49 21.03
C ILE A 114 -13.68 -11.54 22.54
N PHE A 115 -14.65 -11.22 23.41
CA PHE A 115 -14.51 -11.30 24.87
C PHE A 115 -15.18 -12.53 25.49
N GLU A 116 -15.69 -13.45 24.67
CA GLU A 116 -16.20 -14.73 25.13
C GLU A 116 -15.05 -15.66 25.54
N ASN A 117 -15.36 -16.62 26.42
CA ASN A 117 -14.38 -17.51 27.04
C ASN A 117 -14.17 -18.82 26.24
N ASP A 118 -14.48 -18.84 24.95
CA ASP A 118 -14.18 -19.97 24.08
C ASP A 118 -12.75 -19.87 23.49
N VAL A 119 -12.26 -21.02 23.02
CA VAL A 119 -10.87 -21.15 22.54
C VAL A 119 -10.57 -20.21 21.35
N THR A 120 -11.54 -20.01 20.46
CA THR A 120 -11.38 -19.20 19.25
C THR A 120 -11.34 -17.72 19.61
N SER A 121 -12.28 -17.24 20.41
CA SER A 121 -12.31 -15.84 20.87
C SER A 121 -11.06 -15.47 21.67
N LEU A 122 -10.61 -16.35 22.56
CA LEU A 122 -9.37 -16.17 23.32
C LEU A 122 -8.13 -16.07 22.41
N ALA A 123 -8.06 -16.88 21.36
CA ALA A 123 -6.96 -16.83 20.39
C ALA A 123 -6.95 -15.52 19.59
N HIS A 124 -8.12 -15.05 19.13
CA HIS A 124 -8.23 -13.74 18.45
C HIS A 124 -7.90 -12.58 19.38
N ALA A 125 -8.40 -12.60 20.62
CA ALA A 125 -8.13 -11.57 21.62
C ALA A 125 -6.63 -11.52 21.96
N ALA A 126 -5.99 -12.67 22.15
CA ALA A 126 -4.55 -12.75 22.41
C ALA A 126 -3.73 -12.21 21.23
N TRP A 127 -4.05 -12.64 20.00
CA TRP A 127 -3.36 -12.15 18.80
C TRP A 127 -3.51 -10.63 18.65
N LEU A 128 -4.73 -10.09 18.81
CA LEU A 128 -4.98 -8.66 18.65
C LEU A 128 -4.31 -7.84 19.77
N ARG A 129 -4.33 -8.33 21.00
CA ARG A 129 -3.61 -7.73 22.13
C ARG A 129 -2.11 -7.64 21.83
N ASP A 130 -1.52 -8.74 21.37
CA ASP A 130 -0.09 -8.84 21.09
C ASP A 130 0.28 -7.94 19.89
N PHE A 131 -0.57 -7.90 18.86
CA PHE A 131 -0.39 -7.04 17.68
C PHE A 131 -0.44 -5.54 18.03
N LEU A 132 -1.41 -5.13 18.85
CA LEU A 132 -1.50 -3.75 19.33
C LEU A 132 -0.42 -3.42 20.38
N GLY A 133 0.22 -4.45 20.95
CA GLY A 133 1.22 -4.32 22.01
C GLY A 133 0.64 -3.70 23.27
N VAL A 134 -0.54 -4.14 23.70
CA VAL A 134 -1.22 -3.62 24.91
C VAL A 134 -1.32 -4.67 25.99
N SER A 135 -1.28 -4.26 27.26
CA SER A 135 -1.40 -5.17 28.40
C SER A 135 -2.75 -5.88 28.45
N ARG A 136 -3.82 -5.19 28.07
CA ARG A 136 -5.19 -5.71 28.02
C ARG A 136 -5.94 -5.16 26.82
N LEU A 137 -6.57 -6.05 26.05
CA LEU A 137 -7.49 -5.65 24.99
C LEU A 137 -8.74 -5.02 25.62
N SER A 138 -9.07 -3.81 25.20
CA SER A 138 -10.18 -3.02 25.73
C SER A 138 -11.33 -2.90 24.72
N LEU A 139 -12.53 -2.62 25.24
CA LEU A 139 -13.71 -2.34 24.43
C LEU A 139 -13.54 -1.09 23.54
N VAL A 140 -12.68 -0.15 23.95
CA VAL A 140 -12.39 1.05 23.16
C VAL A 140 -11.67 0.67 21.86
N GLN A 141 -10.65 -0.18 21.96
CA GLN A 141 -9.89 -0.65 20.80
C GLN A 141 -10.77 -1.49 19.85
N THR A 142 -11.54 -2.43 20.40
CA THR A 142 -12.41 -3.28 19.56
C THR A 142 -13.51 -2.47 18.89
N ARG A 143 -14.12 -1.50 19.58
CA ARG A 143 -15.10 -0.56 18.97
C ARG A 143 -14.49 0.31 17.89
N LYS A 144 -13.23 0.74 18.04
CA LYS A 144 -12.54 1.51 17.00
C LYS A 144 -12.33 0.68 15.74
N ILE A 145 -11.92 -0.59 15.88
CA ILE A 145 -11.79 -1.51 14.75
C ILE A 145 -13.17 -1.78 14.11
N ASP A 146 -14.21 -2.06 14.90
CA ASP A 146 -15.58 -2.25 14.38
C ASP A 146 -16.09 -1.01 13.64
N SER A 147 -15.77 0.19 14.14
CA SER A 147 -16.12 1.46 13.49
C SER A 147 -15.46 1.58 12.12
N VAL A 148 -14.15 1.30 12.01
CA VAL A 148 -13.43 1.30 10.73
C VAL A 148 -14.01 0.27 9.76
N ILE A 149 -14.27 -0.95 10.23
CA ILE A 149 -14.91 -2.00 9.43
C ILE A 149 -16.27 -1.50 8.91
N GLY A 150 -17.09 -0.91 9.78
CA GLY A 150 -18.37 -0.33 9.41
C GLY A 150 -18.25 0.78 8.35
N LEU A 151 -17.26 1.66 8.46
CA LEU A 151 -17.00 2.71 7.47
C LEU A 151 -16.65 2.13 6.09
N ILE A 152 -15.75 1.14 6.05
CA ILE A 152 -15.33 0.48 4.80
C ILE A 152 -16.48 -0.32 4.18
N PHE A 153 -17.21 -1.08 5.00
CA PHE A 153 -18.39 -1.84 4.57
C PHE A 153 -19.45 -0.92 3.96
N ASN A 154 -19.83 0.14 4.68
CA ASN A 154 -20.78 1.14 4.21
C ASN A 154 -20.32 1.85 2.93
N ARG A 155 -19.00 1.91 2.68
CA ARG A 155 -18.45 2.44 1.43
C ARG A 155 -18.63 1.46 0.28
N LEU A 156 -18.33 0.18 0.49
CA LEU A 156 -18.40 -0.88 -0.53
C LEU A 156 -19.82 -1.13 -1.03
N ILE A 157 -20.81 -1.16 -0.13
CA ILE A 157 -22.20 -1.44 -0.50
C ILE A 157 -22.90 -0.29 -1.24
N LYS A 158 -22.30 0.91 -1.31
CA LYS A 158 -22.90 2.04 -2.03
C LYS A 158 -22.96 1.73 -3.53
N PRO A 159 -24.03 2.14 -4.25
CA PRO A 159 -24.11 1.97 -5.71
C PRO A 159 -22.89 2.55 -6.45
N SER A 160 -22.32 3.64 -5.92
CA SER A 160 -21.10 4.27 -6.44
C SER A 160 -19.84 3.40 -6.37
N MET A 161 -19.87 2.27 -5.67
CA MET A 161 -18.80 1.28 -5.53
C MET A 161 -19.18 -0.08 -6.11
N SER A 162 -20.36 -0.20 -6.73
CA SER A 162 -20.80 -1.44 -7.36
C SER A 162 -19.72 -2.01 -8.29
N PRO A 163 -19.28 -3.26 -8.10
CA PRO A 163 -18.34 -3.91 -9.02
C PRO A 163 -18.97 -4.20 -10.39
N ILE A 164 -20.27 -3.91 -10.57
CA ILE A 164 -20.97 -4.12 -11.84
C ILE A 164 -21.00 -2.84 -12.66
N SER A 165 -21.34 -1.70 -12.03
CA SER A 165 -21.70 -0.46 -12.73
C SER A 165 -20.93 0.78 -12.30
N SER A 166 -20.05 0.69 -11.28
CA SER A 166 -19.34 1.85 -10.75
C SER A 166 -18.50 2.54 -11.81
N LYS A 167 -18.54 3.88 -11.80
CA LYS A 167 -17.66 4.74 -12.59
C LYS A 167 -16.34 5.05 -11.88
N ARG A 168 -16.10 4.54 -10.67
CA ARG A 168 -14.99 4.95 -9.78
C ARG A 168 -13.76 4.06 -9.86
N TYR A 169 -13.82 2.90 -10.49
CA TYR A 169 -12.64 2.07 -10.70
C TYR A 169 -11.86 2.55 -11.92
N VAL A 170 -10.55 2.66 -11.79
CA VAL A 170 -9.65 3.08 -12.86
C VAL A 170 -8.57 2.01 -13.01
N VAL A 171 -8.54 1.35 -14.15
CA VAL A 171 -7.45 0.43 -14.52
C VAL A 171 -6.43 1.21 -15.33
N GLY A 172 -5.17 0.95 -15.04
CA GLY A 172 -4.07 1.51 -15.81
C GLY A 172 -2.76 0.99 -15.30
N ARG A 173 -1.69 1.73 -15.59
CA ARG A 173 -0.34 1.33 -15.21
C ARG A 173 0.49 2.50 -14.74
N GLY A 174 1.44 2.19 -13.85
CA GLY A 174 2.41 3.16 -13.36
C GLY A 174 3.32 3.67 -14.48
N HIS A 175 4.02 4.78 -14.21
CA HIS A 175 5.04 5.27 -15.12
C HIS A 175 6.23 4.30 -15.15
N ILE A 176 6.84 4.11 -16.32
CA ILE A 176 7.96 3.17 -16.57
C ILE A 176 9.17 3.44 -15.64
N TYR A 177 9.29 4.66 -15.10
CA TYR A 177 10.41 5.09 -14.27
C TYR A 177 10.05 5.27 -12.78
N GLY A 178 8.85 4.85 -12.35
CA GLY A 178 8.41 4.91 -10.94
C GLY A 178 8.24 3.52 -10.33
N ALA A 179 8.35 3.41 -9.00
CA ALA A 179 7.96 2.19 -8.29
C ALA A 179 6.48 1.90 -8.55
N GLU A 180 6.18 0.69 -9.02
CA GLU A 180 4.82 0.29 -9.34
C GLU A 180 4.00 0.12 -8.05
N ARG A 181 2.92 0.89 -7.93
CA ARG A 181 1.95 0.77 -6.83
C ARG A 181 0.91 -0.28 -7.19
N ILE A 182 0.52 -1.14 -6.26
CA ILE A 182 -0.53 -2.15 -6.49
C ILE A 182 -1.87 -1.46 -6.76
N ALA A 183 -2.24 -0.55 -5.87
CA ALA A 183 -3.38 0.34 -6.02
C ALA A 183 -3.05 1.69 -5.37
N PHE A 184 -3.91 2.68 -5.56
CA PHE A 184 -3.90 3.89 -4.75
C PHE A 184 -5.23 4.64 -4.84
N VAL A 185 -5.49 5.46 -3.83
CA VAL A 185 -6.53 6.51 -3.84
C VAL A 185 -5.90 7.89 -3.69
N ASN A 186 -6.59 8.91 -4.21
CA ASN A 186 -6.24 10.30 -3.93
C ASN A 186 -7.25 10.89 -2.95
N MET A 187 -6.78 11.32 -1.77
CA MET A 187 -7.66 11.90 -0.75
C MET A 187 -8.33 13.20 -1.18
N LEU A 188 -7.65 13.97 -2.04
CA LEU A 188 -8.16 15.22 -2.62
C LEU A 188 -9.11 14.99 -3.80
N ASP A 189 -9.22 13.75 -4.30
CA ASP A 189 -10.13 13.43 -5.38
C ASP A 189 -11.58 13.39 -4.87
N LYS A 190 -12.34 14.42 -5.25
CA LYS A 190 -13.78 14.53 -4.94
C LYS A 190 -14.60 13.42 -5.58
N ARG A 191 -14.15 12.83 -6.69
CA ARG A 191 -14.84 11.71 -7.36
C ARG A 191 -14.57 10.37 -6.67
N LYS A 192 -13.55 10.31 -5.81
CA LYS A 192 -13.16 9.14 -5.01
C LYS A 192 -12.87 7.92 -5.89
N TYR A 193 -12.09 8.13 -6.95
CA TYR A 193 -11.59 7.06 -7.80
C TYR A 193 -10.67 6.12 -7.00
N ILE A 194 -10.63 4.86 -7.42
CA ILE A 194 -9.67 3.85 -6.99
C ILE A 194 -8.87 3.45 -8.22
N TYR A 195 -7.56 3.65 -8.15
CA TYR A 195 -6.64 3.35 -9.22
C TYR A 195 -6.02 1.99 -8.97
N LEU A 196 -6.09 1.11 -9.96
CA LEU A 196 -5.65 -0.28 -9.90
C LEU A 196 -4.62 -0.51 -10.99
N SER A 197 -3.40 -0.89 -10.61
CA SER A 197 -2.33 -1.22 -11.56
C SER A 197 -2.44 -2.66 -12.06
N ASP A 198 -1.54 -3.06 -12.95
CA ASP A 198 -1.45 -4.45 -13.39
C ASP A 198 -1.12 -5.41 -12.24
N VAL A 199 -0.36 -4.99 -11.22
CA VAL A 199 0.00 -5.84 -10.05
C VAL A 199 -1.23 -6.22 -9.22
N PHE A 200 -2.27 -5.38 -9.20
CA PHE A 200 -3.53 -5.73 -8.54
C PHE A 200 -4.18 -6.96 -9.22
N PHE A 201 -4.09 -7.05 -10.54
CA PHE A 201 -4.71 -8.13 -11.30
C PHE A 201 -3.78 -9.34 -11.45
N ASN A 202 -2.52 -9.10 -11.78
CA ASN A 202 -1.45 -10.08 -11.90
C ASN A 202 -0.68 -10.09 -10.58
N THR A 203 -1.19 -10.83 -9.61
CA THR A 203 -0.63 -10.79 -8.25
C THR A 203 0.81 -11.31 -8.27
N PRO A 204 1.66 -10.94 -7.29
CA PRO A 204 3.07 -11.33 -7.27
C PRO A 204 3.33 -12.84 -7.30
N LEU A 205 2.31 -13.66 -7.03
CA LEU A 205 2.41 -15.12 -6.92
C LEU A 205 1.59 -15.85 -7.99
N ASP A 206 1.03 -15.11 -8.96
CA ASP A 206 0.28 -15.63 -10.10
C ASP A 206 1.18 -16.23 -11.20
N THR A 207 2.51 -16.12 -11.04
CA THR A 207 3.49 -16.44 -12.11
C THR A 207 3.78 -17.92 -12.35
N ARG A 208 3.14 -18.86 -11.63
CA ARG A 208 3.37 -20.29 -11.79
C ARG A 208 2.05 -21.05 -11.71
N LEU A 209 1.51 -21.40 -12.87
CA LEU A 209 0.56 -22.50 -13.13
C LEU A 209 -0.33 -22.93 -11.94
N ALA A 210 -1.65 -22.70 -12.08
CA ALA A 210 -2.68 -23.48 -11.37
C ALA A 210 -2.61 -23.48 -9.82
N GLY A 211 -2.35 -22.35 -9.18
CA GLY A 211 -2.57 -22.18 -7.74
C GLY A 211 -1.58 -22.93 -6.83
N THR A 212 -0.45 -23.40 -7.36
CA THR A 212 0.65 -23.93 -6.55
C THR A 212 1.75 -22.89 -6.36
N MET A 213 1.86 -22.39 -5.14
CA MET A 213 3.00 -21.61 -4.68
C MET A 213 4.01 -22.51 -3.97
N ASP A 214 5.29 -22.37 -4.27
CA ASP A 214 6.35 -23.07 -3.55
C ASP A 214 6.43 -22.60 -2.09
N GLU A 215 6.14 -21.32 -1.81
CA GLU A 215 6.19 -20.73 -0.48
C GLU A 215 4.90 -20.92 0.34
N LEU A 216 3.82 -21.44 -0.24
CA LEU A 216 2.58 -21.71 0.49
C LEU A 216 2.52 -23.18 0.92
N LYS A 217 2.12 -23.41 2.17
CA LYS A 217 1.79 -24.75 2.65
C LYS A 217 0.51 -25.23 1.98
N THR A 218 0.44 -26.50 1.63
CA THR A 218 -0.79 -27.10 1.11
C THR A 218 -1.86 -27.12 2.21
N THR A 219 -3.06 -26.63 1.92
CA THR A 219 -4.17 -26.56 2.87
C THR A 219 -5.45 -27.21 2.35
N VAL A 220 -6.31 -27.64 3.28
CA VAL A 220 -7.72 -27.97 3.01
C VAL A 220 -8.62 -27.02 3.81
N PRO A 221 -9.51 -26.26 3.15
CA PRO A 221 -9.58 -26.05 1.70
C PRO A 221 -8.32 -25.33 1.17
N PRO A 222 -8.10 -25.29 -0.16
CA PRO A 222 -7.00 -24.50 -0.73
C PRO A 222 -7.15 -23.01 -0.39
N PHE A 223 -6.05 -22.36 -0.01
CA PHE A 223 -6.05 -20.92 0.23
C PHE A 223 -6.00 -20.16 -1.10
N ASP A 224 -7.08 -19.44 -1.42
CA ASP A 224 -7.10 -18.54 -2.58
C ASP A 224 -6.34 -17.24 -2.28
N PHE A 225 -5.05 -17.25 -2.61
CA PHE A 225 -4.17 -16.09 -2.48
C PHE A 225 -4.61 -14.91 -3.35
N ASN A 226 -4.99 -15.15 -4.60
CA ASN A 226 -5.30 -14.08 -5.55
C ASN A 226 -6.52 -13.27 -5.08
N GLY A 227 -7.58 -13.96 -4.65
CA GLY A 227 -8.72 -13.30 -4.04
C GLY A 227 -8.35 -12.56 -2.76
N HIS A 228 -7.56 -13.19 -1.87
CA HIS A 228 -7.12 -12.57 -0.62
C HIS A 228 -6.33 -11.28 -0.87
N PHE A 229 -5.30 -11.33 -1.71
CA PHE A 229 -4.42 -10.21 -2.03
C PHE A 229 -5.21 -9.00 -2.54
N ARG A 230 -6.14 -9.22 -3.48
CA ARG A 230 -6.98 -8.16 -4.05
C ARG A 230 -7.95 -7.60 -3.02
N ALA A 231 -8.61 -8.45 -2.24
CA ALA A 231 -9.56 -8.03 -1.21
C ALA A 231 -8.89 -7.18 -0.12
N VAL A 232 -7.72 -7.62 0.38
CA VAL A 232 -6.98 -6.90 1.40
C VAL A 232 -6.42 -5.59 0.87
N THR A 233 -5.94 -5.57 -0.38
CA THR A 233 -5.55 -4.31 -1.06
C THR A 233 -6.74 -3.35 -1.15
N MET A 234 -7.94 -3.81 -1.51
CA MET A 234 -9.13 -2.95 -1.53
C MET A 234 -9.49 -2.41 -0.13
N ILE A 235 -9.36 -3.22 0.92
CA ILE A 235 -9.59 -2.79 2.31
C ILE A 235 -8.57 -1.71 2.70
N HIS A 236 -7.29 -1.91 2.39
CA HIS A 236 -6.22 -0.92 2.61
C HIS A 236 -6.58 0.42 1.94
N GLU A 237 -6.86 0.41 0.64
CA GLU A 237 -7.15 1.64 -0.12
C GLU A 237 -8.41 2.36 0.36
N LEU A 238 -9.44 1.61 0.74
CA LEU A 238 -10.67 2.19 1.26
C LEU A 238 -10.48 2.73 2.67
N SER A 239 -9.61 2.13 3.49
CA SER A 239 -9.29 2.66 4.81
C SER A 239 -8.77 4.09 4.73
N HIS A 240 -7.92 4.41 3.74
CA HIS A 240 -7.52 5.80 3.49
C HIS A 240 -8.75 6.69 3.25
N GLN A 241 -9.61 6.30 2.30
CA GLN A 241 -10.73 7.13 1.86
C GLN A 241 -11.74 7.44 2.97
N VAL A 242 -12.03 6.48 3.86
CA VAL A 242 -13.16 6.58 4.79
C VAL A 242 -12.78 6.61 6.26
N ALA A 243 -11.62 6.07 6.63
CA ALA A 243 -11.12 6.11 8.01
C ALA A 243 -9.97 7.10 8.18
N GLY A 244 -9.46 7.70 7.11
CA GLY A 244 -8.34 8.64 7.17
C GLY A 244 -7.05 8.01 7.67
N SER A 245 -6.88 6.70 7.43
CA SER A 245 -5.62 6.02 7.71
C SER A 245 -4.51 6.56 6.80
N GLU A 246 -3.26 6.37 7.21
CA GLU A 246 -2.08 6.75 6.45
C GLU A 246 -1.13 5.55 6.30
N ASP A 247 -0.22 5.62 5.34
CA ASP A 247 0.85 4.63 5.15
C ASP A 247 2.03 4.93 6.09
N ILE A 248 1.84 4.60 7.38
CA ILE A 248 2.85 4.83 8.42
C ILE A 248 3.97 3.79 8.34
N ALA A 249 3.59 2.52 8.15
CA ALA A 249 4.52 1.40 8.04
C ALA A 249 3.93 0.27 7.19
N TYR A 250 4.76 -0.30 6.31
CA TYR A 250 4.39 -1.45 5.50
C TYR A 250 4.58 -2.76 6.27
N MET A 251 3.62 -3.66 6.11
CA MET A 251 3.49 -4.94 6.83
C MET A 251 3.18 -6.11 5.90
N ASN A 252 3.21 -5.90 4.58
CA ASN A 252 2.83 -6.89 3.58
C ASN A 252 1.44 -7.46 3.89
N SER A 253 0.51 -6.57 4.24
CA SER A 253 -0.82 -6.93 4.74
C SER A 253 -1.60 -7.86 3.78
N ALA A 254 -1.36 -7.75 2.47
CA ALA A 254 -2.00 -8.53 1.42
C ALA A 254 -1.35 -9.90 1.12
N LEU A 255 -0.22 -10.25 1.74
CA LEU A 255 0.36 -11.60 1.64
C LEU A 255 -0.48 -12.62 2.43
N PRO A 256 -0.38 -13.94 2.12
CA PRO A 256 -1.06 -14.96 2.91
C PRO A 256 -0.74 -14.85 4.41
N PHE A 257 -1.64 -15.39 5.25
CA PHE A 257 -1.38 -15.52 6.68
C PHE A 257 -0.03 -16.19 6.93
N VAL A 258 0.78 -15.60 7.80
CA VAL A 258 2.18 -16.03 8.03
C VAL A 258 2.31 -17.49 8.47
N GLU A 259 1.27 -18.09 9.03
CA GLU A 259 1.23 -19.50 9.41
C GLU A 259 1.00 -20.44 8.22
N LEU A 260 0.44 -19.93 7.12
CA LEU A 260 0.26 -20.66 5.86
C LEU A 260 1.49 -20.60 4.97
N LEU A 261 2.41 -19.66 5.23
CA LEU A 261 3.69 -19.58 4.52
C LEU A 261 4.69 -20.63 5.02
N LYS A 262 5.55 -21.11 4.12
CA LYS A 262 6.71 -21.96 4.40
C LYS A 262 7.89 -21.10 4.86
N ASP A 263 8.70 -21.67 5.74
CA ASP A 263 10.00 -21.12 6.10
C ASP A 263 11.01 -21.64 5.05
N VAL A 264 11.29 -20.80 4.03
CA VAL A 264 12.16 -21.14 2.91
C VAL A 264 13.58 -20.61 3.11
N VAL A 265 14.57 -21.37 2.64
CA VAL A 265 15.98 -20.98 2.59
C VAL A 265 16.44 -21.03 1.12
N PRO A 266 17.00 -19.94 0.55
CA PRO A 266 17.26 -18.62 1.16
C PRO A 266 15.96 -17.84 1.47
N VAL A 267 16.02 -16.98 2.50
CA VAL A 267 14.87 -16.20 2.99
C VAL A 267 14.43 -15.19 1.92
N THR A 268 13.27 -15.42 1.31
CA THR A 268 12.68 -14.54 0.29
C THR A 268 11.75 -13.49 0.89
N PHE A 269 11.26 -12.53 0.07
CA PHE A 269 10.23 -11.57 0.45
C PHE A 269 8.94 -12.23 0.95
N CYS A 270 8.58 -13.39 0.39
CA CYS A 270 7.38 -14.14 0.75
C CYS A 270 7.60 -15.21 1.83
N SER A 271 8.81 -15.28 2.41
CA SER A 271 9.10 -16.26 3.47
C SER A 271 8.30 -15.99 4.76
N ALA A 272 7.89 -17.05 5.45
CA ALA A 272 7.13 -16.91 6.70
C ALA A 272 7.94 -16.17 7.77
N SER A 273 9.20 -16.55 8.00
CA SER A 273 10.10 -15.89 8.95
C SER A 273 10.24 -14.38 8.72
N ARG A 274 10.50 -13.94 7.48
CA ARG A 274 10.63 -12.50 7.18
C ARG A 274 9.33 -11.75 7.45
N ASN A 275 8.19 -12.29 7.02
CA ASN A 275 6.90 -11.65 7.21
C ASN A 275 6.44 -11.64 8.67
N ARG A 276 6.74 -12.69 9.46
CA ARG A 276 6.52 -12.68 10.92
C ARG A 276 7.30 -11.56 11.60
N ILE A 277 8.59 -11.44 11.28
CA ILE A 277 9.44 -10.36 11.84
C ILE A 277 8.87 -9.00 11.47
N MET A 278 8.52 -8.81 10.19
CA MET A 278 8.01 -7.52 9.72
C MET A 278 6.67 -7.16 10.36
N GLN A 279 5.71 -8.09 10.42
CA GLN A 279 4.41 -7.83 11.07
C GLN A 279 4.55 -7.60 12.58
N ALA A 280 5.54 -8.23 13.23
CA ALA A 280 5.81 -8.05 14.66
C ALA A 280 6.61 -6.77 14.98
N GLN A 281 7.40 -6.24 14.04
CA GLN A 281 8.39 -5.18 14.32
C GLN A 281 8.29 -3.94 13.43
N ALA A 282 7.44 -3.90 12.40
CA ALA A 282 7.37 -2.73 11.51
C ALA A 282 6.78 -1.48 12.19
N LEU A 283 5.84 -1.67 13.12
CA LEU A 283 5.20 -0.60 13.89
C LEU A 283 4.73 -1.15 15.24
N SER A 284 5.69 -1.41 16.13
CA SER A 284 5.40 -1.97 17.46
C SER A 284 6.38 -1.46 18.51
N ALA A 285 6.15 -1.80 19.78
CA ALA A 285 7.10 -1.47 20.86
C ALA A 285 8.47 -2.15 20.68
N LEU A 286 8.55 -3.19 19.83
CA LEU A 286 9.80 -3.88 19.51
C LEU A 286 10.59 -3.21 18.38
N THR A 287 9.99 -2.25 17.66
CA THR A 287 10.71 -1.49 16.63
C THR A 287 11.79 -0.63 17.30
N PRO A 288 13.06 -0.70 16.86
CA PRO A 288 14.08 0.23 17.35
C PRO A 288 13.62 1.68 17.18
N ARG A 289 13.76 2.51 18.22
CA ARG A 289 13.27 3.90 18.23
C ARG A 289 13.65 4.70 16.98
N HIS A 290 14.90 4.60 16.54
CA HIS A 290 15.43 5.34 15.39
C HIS A 290 14.89 4.86 14.04
N GLU A 291 14.28 3.67 13.98
CA GLU A 291 13.63 3.09 12.81
C GLU A 291 12.13 3.39 12.74
N LEU A 292 11.52 3.87 13.84
CA LEU A 292 10.12 4.28 13.84
C LEU A 292 9.87 5.50 12.94
N PHE A 293 8.75 5.46 12.21
CA PHE A 293 8.29 6.52 11.32
C PHE A 293 9.33 6.88 10.23
N LYS A 294 9.99 5.85 9.68
CA LYS A 294 10.93 5.94 8.57
C LYS A 294 10.35 5.35 7.29
N ILE A 295 10.79 5.86 6.14
CA ILE A 295 10.44 5.29 4.83
C ILE A 295 11.12 3.93 4.68
N GLN A 296 10.32 2.86 4.65
CA GLN A 296 10.83 1.50 4.40
C GLN A 296 11.40 1.39 2.97
N GLY A 297 12.44 0.58 2.81
CA GLY A 297 13.09 0.37 1.51
C GLY A 297 14.00 1.53 1.05
N SER A 298 14.11 2.61 1.83
CA SER A 298 15.09 3.66 1.56
C SER A 298 16.51 3.09 1.66
N GLN A 299 17.29 3.24 0.59
CA GLN A 299 18.71 2.86 0.55
C GLN A 299 19.62 3.95 1.13
N LEU A 300 19.05 5.09 1.54
CA LEU A 300 19.79 6.19 2.13
C LEU A 300 20.18 5.86 3.58
N MET A 301 21.40 6.23 3.95
CA MET A 301 21.88 6.23 5.33
C MET A 301 22.15 7.67 5.77
N PRO A 302 21.46 8.19 6.80
CA PRO A 302 20.36 7.56 7.55
C PRO A 302 19.05 7.47 6.74
N ARG A 303 18.17 6.53 7.10
CA ARG A 303 16.83 6.44 6.50
C ARG A 303 16.05 7.73 6.75
N GLN A 304 15.33 8.17 5.73
CA GLN A 304 14.48 9.37 5.81
C GLN A 304 13.21 9.09 6.63
N ASP A 305 12.77 10.13 7.34
CA ASP A 305 11.45 10.13 7.98
C ASP A 305 10.35 9.99 6.93
N VAL A 306 9.20 9.47 7.35
CA VAL A 306 7.97 9.49 6.54
C VAL A 306 7.68 10.93 6.05
N GLY A 307 7.00 11.04 4.91
CA GLY A 307 6.71 12.34 4.31
C GLY A 307 5.80 13.21 5.18
N LEU A 308 5.86 14.54 4.95
CA LEU A 308 5.23 15.58 5.77
C LEU A 308 3.79 15.27 6.22
N ARG A 309 2.92 14.84 5.30
CA ARG A 309 1.52 14.51 5.61
C ARG A 309 1.39 13.41 6.68
N VAL A 310 2.19 12.36 6.56
CA VAL A 310 2.18 11.25 7.53
C VAL A 310 2.78 11.71 8.85
N SER A 311 3.84 12.53 8.81
CA SER A 311 4.44 13.14 10.00
C SER A 311 3.43 13.98 10.77
N GLU A 312 2.72 14.89 10.09
CA GLU A 312 1.68 15.74 10.67
C GLU A 312 0.53 14.93 11.26
N HIS A 313 0.12 13.84 10.59
CA HIS A 313 -0.90 12.92 11.10
C HIS A 313 -0.47 12.25 12.41
N ILE A 314 0.74 11.69 12.46
CA ILE A 314 1.30 11.06 13.66
C ILE A 314 1.42 12.08 14.81
N MET A 315 1.96 13.26 14.52
CA MET A 315 2.11 14.34 15.51
C MET A 315 0.77 14.80 16.06
N LYS A 316 -0.24 14.96 15.19
CA LYS A 316 -1.60 15.31 15.60
C LYS A 316 -2.23 14.24 16.49
N LEU A 317 -2.04 12.96 16.15
CA LEU A 317 -2.61 11.84 16.89
C LEU A 317 -1.96 11.67 18.27
N THR A 318 -0.64 11.83 18.34
CA THR A 318 0.14 11.68 19.58
C THR A 318 0.18 12.95 20.44
N GLY A 319 -0.20 14.10 19.89
CA GLY A 319 0.00 15.41 20.52
C GLY A 319 1.46 15.88 20.54
N ALA A 320 2.37 15.20 19.82
CA ALA A 320 3.78 15.53 19.79
C ALA A 320 4.08 16.77 18.91
N LEU A 321 5.07 17.57 19.33
CA LEU A 321 5.56 18.72 18.56
C LEU A 321 6.53 18.34 17.44
N THR A 322 7.13 17.14 17.52
CA THR A 322 8.09 16.62 16.54
C THR A 322 7.88 15.12 16.37
N LEU A 323 8.33 14.56 15.25
CA LEU A 323 8.37 13.10 15.06
C LEU A 323 9.28 12.42 16.09
N ASP A 324 10.33 13.09 16.55
CA ASP A 324 11.22 12.51 17.55
C ASP A 324 10.48 12.30 18.89
N ASN A 325 9.75 13.31 19.36
CA ASN A 325 8.90 13.19 20.54
C ASN A 325 7.78 12.16 20.33
N ALA A 326 7.22 12.07 19.12
CA ALA A 326 6.20 11.07 18.81
C ALA A 326 6.72 9.63 18.95
N ARG A 327 8.01 9.37 18.66
CA ARG A 327 8.63 8.05 18.85
C ARG A 327 8.70 7.67 20.31
N ASP A 328 9.04 8.62 21.18
CA ASP A 328 9.07 8.39 22.63
C ASP A 328 7.69 8.08 23.19
N ILE A 329 6.67 8.84 22.77
CA ILE A 329 5.27 8.57 23.15
C ILE A 329 4.85 7.19 22.67
N PHE A 330 5.12 6.85 21.41
CA PHE A 330 4.74 5.56 20.83
C PHE A 330 5.38 4.36 21.57
N ILE A 331 6.63 4.48 22.01
CA ILE A 331 7.29 3.39 22.76
C ILE A 331 6.71 3.27 24.18
N ASN A 332 6.51 4.39 24.87
CA ASN A 332 6.25 4.39 26.31
C ASN A 332 4.75 4.36 26.67
N ASP A 333 3.85 4.75 25.77
CA ASP A 333 2.41 4.77 25.99
C ASP A 333 1.72 3.72 25.10
N GLU A 334 1.21 2.65 25.73
CA GLU A 334 0.56 1.56 25.01
C GLU A 334 -0.77 1.94 24.37
N LEU A 335 -1.49 2.91 24.94
CA LEU A 335 -2.76 3.38 24.39
C LEU A 335 -2.50 4.24 23.16
N MET A 336 -1.55 5.18 23.24
CA MET A 336 -1.16 5.98 22.07
C MET A 336 -0.52 5.13 20.98
N ARG A 337 0.27 4.12 21.34
CA ARG A 337 0.78 3.13 20.39
C ARG A 337 -0.35 2.43 19.65
N ALA A 338 -1.33 1.89 20.37
CA ALA A 338 -2.48 1.24 19.75
C ALA A 338 -3.26 2.20 18.84
N GLU A 339 -3.41 3.47 19.25
CA GLU A 339 -4.05 4.49 18.43
C GLU A 339 -3.31 4.75 17.11
N VAL A 340 -1.98 4.86 17.15
CA VAL A 340 -1.12 5.03 15.97
C VAL A 340 -1.19 3.80 15.06
N ILE A 341 -1.09 2.59 15.62
CA ILE A 341 -1.24 1.32 14.88
C ILE A 341 -2.61 1.27 14.18
N LEU A 342 -3.69 1.62 14.88
CA LEU A 342 -5.05 1.66 14.31
C LEU A 342 -5.29 2.83 13.36
N SER A 343 -4.29 3.69 13.13
CA SER A 343 -4.30 4.73 12.10
C SER A 343 -3.44 4.39 10.87
N ASN A 344 -2.73 3.25 10.91
CA ASN A 344 -1.95 2.74 9.79
C ASN A 344 -2.82 1.86 8.88
N ALA A 345 -2.85 2.15 7.57
CA ALA A 345 -3.69 1.43 6.61
C ALA A 345 -3.34 -0.06 6.54
N ASP A 346 -2.04 -0.39 6.56
CA ASP A 346 -1.57 -1.77 6.51
C ASP A 346 -1.91 -2.57 7.78
N SER A 347 -1.84 -1.92 8.95
CA SER A 347 -2.27 -2.54 10.21
C SER A 347 -3.76 -2.84 10.22
N LEU A 348 -4.60 -1.90 9.77
CA LEU A 348 -6.04 -2.10 9.65
C LEU A 348 -6.36 -3.22 8.65
N ALA A 349 -5.72 -3.23 7.48
CA ALA A 349 -5.92 -4.26 6.47
C ALA A 349 -5.54 -5.65 6.99
N LEU A 350 -4.42 -5.76 7.73
CA LEU A 350 -3.97 -7.01 8.35
C LEU A 350 -4.90 -7.48 9.48
N ILE A 351 -5.36 -6.57 10.36
CA ILE A 351 -6.32 -6.91 11.42
C ILE A 351 -7.62 -7.42 10.79
N ILE A 352 -8.19 -6.69 9.84
CA ILE A 352 -9.47 -7.04 9.22
C ILE A 352 -9.36 -8.36 8.47
N SER A 353 -8.27 -8.59 7.72
CA SER A 353 -8.07 -9.84 7.00
C SER A 353 -7.82 -11.02 7.95
N ARG A 354 -7.15 -10.79 9.09
CA ARG A 354 -6.91 -11.82 10.10
C ARG A 354 -8.18 -12.25 10.82
N LEU A 355 -9.00 -11.28 11.22
CA LEU A 355 -10.25 -11.55 11.94
C LEU A 355 -11.30 -12.14 10.99
N GLY A 356 -11.44 -11.59 9.78
CA GLY A 356 -12.49 -11.98 8.85
C GLY A 356 -12.11 -13.01 7.80
N GLY A 357 -10.83 -13.27 7.61
CA GLY A 357 -10.36 -14.21 6.58
C GLY A 357 -10.28 -15.66 7.05
N GLY A 358 -10.64 -15.92 8.31
CA GLY A 358 -10.85 -17.25 8.87
C GLY A 358 -9.61 -18.14 8.77
N ARG A 359 -8.47 -17.71 9.32
CA ARG A 359 -7.22 -18.47 9.25
C ARG A 359 -7.39 -19.90 9.79
N GLU A 360 -8.13 -20.06 10.87
CA GLU A 360 -8.46 -21.32 11.52
C GLU A 360 -9.20 -22.31 10.60
N ASN A 361 -9.86 -21.83 9.53
CA ASN A 361 -10.52 -22.69 8.55
C ASN A 361 -9.56 -23.43 7.62
N TYR A 362 -8.27 -23.06 7.59
CA TYR A 362 -7.27 -23.69 6.74
C TYR A 362 -6.43 -24.70 7.51
N SER A 363 -6.68 -25.98 7.24
CA SER A 363 -5.91 -27.09 7.79
C SER A 363 -4.69 -27.37 6.91
N VAL A 364 -3.48 -27.24 7.47
CA VAL A 364 -2.23 -27.56 6.74
C VAL A 364 -2.08 -29.06 6.61
N ILE A 365 -1.99 -29.55 5.37
CA ILE A 365 -1.62 -30.93 5.07
C ILE A 365 -0.12 -31.07 5.32
N ARG A 366 0.27 -31.93 6.26
CA ARG A 366 1.68 -32.32 6.42
C ARG A 366 1.98 -33.35 5.33
N PRO A 367 3.11 -33.23 4.59
CA PRO A 367 3.57 -34.34 3.78
C PRO A 367 3.68 -35.57 4.68
N GLY A 368 3.22 -36.74 4.21
CA GLY A 368 3.42 -38.00 4.92
C GLY A 368 4.92 -38.28 5.15
N PRO A 369 5.25 -39.18 6.07
CA PRO A 369 6.63 -39.55 6.38
C PRO A 369 7.43 -40.01 5.15
#